data_AF-A0A2K8X1X3-F1
#
_entry.id   AF-A0A2K8X1X3-F1
#
_cell.length_a   1.000
_cell.length_b   1.000
_cell.length_c   1.000
_cell.angle_alpha   90.00
_cell.angle_beta   90.00
_cell.angle_gamma   90.00
#
_symmetry.space_group_name_H-M   'P 1'
#
loop_
_entity.id
_entity.type
_entity.pdbx_description
1 polymer ?
#
loop_
_entity_poly.entity_id
_entity_poly.type
_entity_poly.pdbx_seq_one_letter_code
_entity_poly.pdbx_strand_id
1 'polypeptide(L)'
;MTGTLISLISIFIGIIAANTFGVFYKKYSFGFIGNTLVGVFGSIFLIKSFGRLGFDPWSIMQNESFNTTLFVVNCFVSILGGVLGLVVAKLIYKKLNK
;
A
#
# COMPACT_ATOMS: atom_id res chain seq x y z
N MET A 1 -12.35 1.01 17.15
CA MET A 1 -10.86 1.09 17.18
C MET A 1 -10.17 -0.05 16.44
N THR A 2 -10.85 -1.13 16.07
CA THR A 2 -10.25 -2.23 15.30
C THR A 2 -9.97 -1.87 13.83
N GLY A 3 -10.83 -1.06 13.20
CA GLY A 3 -10.60 -0.54 11.83
C GLY A 3 -9.31 0.26 11.68
N THR A 4 -8.90 1.05 12.68
CA THR A 4 -7.62 1.79 12.63
C THR A 4 -6.42 0.85 12.72
N LEU A 5 -6.53 -0.24 13.47
CA LEU A 5 -5.47 -1.26 13.57
C LEU A 5 -5.31 -2.02 12.26
N ILE A 6 -6.41 -2.35 11.59
CA ILE A 6 -6.41 -2.93 10.24
C ILE A 6 -5.72 -1.99 9.24
N SER A 7 -6.04 -0.69 9.28
CA SER A 7 -5.36 0.31 8.43
C SER A 7 -3.85 0.33 8.67
N LEU A 8 -3.40 0.31 9.92
CA LEU A 8 -1.99 0.33 10.27
C LEU A 8 -1.26 -0.92 9.80
N ILE A 9 -1.85 -2.10 10.00
CA ILE A 9 -1.29 -3.37 9.50
C ILE A 9 -1.19 -3.33 7.97
N SER A 10 -2.23 -2.88 7.31
CA SER A 10 -2.26 -2.79 5.85
C SER A 10 -1.16 -1.85 5.34
N ILE A 11 -1.01 -0.66 5.91
CA ILE A 11 0.05 0.29 5.55
C ILE A 11 1.43 -0.32 5.82
N PHE A 12 1.61 -1.02 6.94
CA PHE A 12 2.87 -1.68 7.28
C PHE A 12 3.26 -2.76 6.26
N ILE A 13 2.31 -3.57 5.81
CA ILE A 13 2.51 -4.53 4.72
C ILE A 13 2.93 -3.82 3.43
N GLY A 14 2.32 -2.68 3.13
CA GLY A 14 2.67 -1.84 1.98
C GLY A 14 4.10 -1.29 2.03
N ILE A 15 4.55 -0.86 3.22
CA ILE A 15 5.94 -0.42 3.47
C ILE A 15 6.93 -1.57 3.22
N ILE A 16 6.63 -2.76 3.74
CA ILE A 16 7.46 -3.95 3.54
C ILE A 16 7.55 -4.26 2.05
N ALA A 17 6.41 -4.32 1.36
CA ALA A 17 6.36 -4.61 -0.07
C ALA A 17 7.19 -3.62 -0.89
N ALA A 18 7.06 -2.31 -0.63
CA ALA A 18 7.83 -1.27 -1.31
C ALA A 18 9.33 -1.39 -1.07
N ASN A 19 9.76 -1.63 0.18
CA ASN A 19 11.17 -1.81 0.50
C ASN A 19 11.74 -3.10 -0.10
N THR A 20 11.06 -4.23 0.04
CA THR A 20 11.47 -5.51 -0.55
C THR A 20 11.59 -5.38 -2.07
N PHE A 21 10.61 -4.78 -2.73
CA PHE A 21 10.67 -4.54 -4.17
C PHE A 21 11.84 -3.61 -4.56
N GLY A 22 12.08 -2.55 -3.80
CA GLY A 22 13.21 -1.64 -4.01
C GLY A 22 14.59 -2.30 -3.81
N VAL A 23 14.67 -3.33 -2.96
CA VAL A 23 15.89 -4.14 -2.77
C VAL A 23 16.14 -5.05 -3.96
N PHE A 24 15.12 -5.77 -4.45
CA PHE A 24 15.24 -6.64 -5.63
C PHE A 24 15.44 -5.84 -6.93
N TYR A 25 14.72 -4.73 -7.09
CA TYR A 25 14.74 -3.89 -8.28
C TYR A 25 15.37 -2.53 -8.00
N LYS A 26 16.70 -2.51 -7.82
CA LYS A 26 17.49 -1.29 -7.54
C LYS A 26 17.22 -0.13 -8.52
N LYS A 27 16.83 -0.43 -9.77
CA LYS A 27 16.45 0.57 -10.78
C LYS A 27 15.30 1.47 -10.33
N TYR A 28 14.35 0.95 -9.57
CA TYR A 28 13.19 1.70 -9.10
C TYR A 28 13.38 2.30 -7.70
N SER A 29 14.39 1.85 -6.95
CA SER A 29 14.65 2.30 -5.59
C SER A 29 14.91 3.80 -5.47
N PHE A 30 14.42 4.38 -4.38
CA PHE A 30 14.69 5.73 -3.88
C PHE A 30 15.43 5.70 -2.52
N GLY A 31 16.03 4.55 -2.17
CA GLY A 31 16.61 4.31 -0.84
C GLY A 31 15.55 3.97 0.20
N PHE A 32 15.98 3.63 1.42
CA PHE A 32 15.08 3.13 2.48
C PHE A 32 13.98 4.12 2.87
N ILE A 33 14.34 5.39 3.10
CA ILE A 33 13.40 6.45 3.48
C ILE A 33 12.41 6.72 2.34
N GLY A 34 12.93 6.85 1.11
CA GLY A 34 12.09 7.12 -0.07
C GLY A 34 11.12 5.98 -0.37
N ASN A 35 11.60 4.73 -0.33
CA ASN A 35 10.75 3.55 -0.53
C ASN A 35 9.68 3.43 0.56
N THR A 36 10.01 3.79 1.80
CA THR A 36 9.05 3.79 2.92
C THR A 36 7.96 4.84 2.73
N LEU A 37 8.32 6.08 2.38
CA LEU A 37 7.34 7.13 2.08
C LEU A 37 6.42 6.73 0.94
N VAL A 38 6.99 6.22 -0.16
CA VAL A 38 6.19 5.76 -1.30
C VAL A 38 5.33 4.55 -0.94
N GLY A 39 5.84 3.65 -0.09
CA GLY A 39 5.07 2.52 0.45
C GLY A 39 3.86 2.98 1.26
N VAL A 40 4.03 3.94 2.16
CA VAL A 40 2.91 4.52 2.94
C VAL A 40 1.87 5.17 2.01
N PHE A 41 2.30 6.12 1.19
CA PHE A 41 1.37 6.91 0.38
C PHE A 41 0.75 6.10 -0.77
N GLY A 42 1.51 5.22 -1.42
CA GLY A 42 1.02 4.35 -2.49
C GLY A 42 -0.03 3.36 -1.99
N SER A 43 0.18 2.80 -0.80
CA SER A 43 -0.78 1.88 -0.18
C SER A 43 -2.06 2.60 0.24
N ILE A 44 -1.94 3.75 0.93
CA ILE A 44 -3.10 4.55 1.32
C ILE A 44 -3.90 4.98 0.09
N PHE A 45 -3.22 5.41 -0.98
CA PHE A 45 -3.86 5.85 -2.21
C PHE A 45 -4.71 4.72 -2.80
N LEU A 46 -4.14 3.53 -3.01
CA LEU A 46 -4.92 2.41 -3.57
C LEU A 46 -6.03 1.94 -2.64
N ILE A 47 -5.79 1.80 -1.34
CA ILE A 47 -6.82 1.40 -0.38
C ILE A 47 -7.97 2.40 -0.39
N LYS A 48 -7.69 3.71 -0.47
CA LYS A 48 -8.74 4.74 -0.53
C LYS A 48 -9.48 4.72 -1.86
N SER A 49 -8.78 4.57 -2.99
CA SER A 49 -9.37 4.49 -4.32
C SER A 49 -10.29 3.28 -4.47
N PHE A 50 -9.86 2.12 -3.98
CA PHE A 50 -10.63 0.87 -4.04
C PHE A 50 -11.53 0.66 -2.82
N GLY A 51 -11.47 1.52 -1.80
CA GLY A 51 -12.32 1.43 -0.61
C GLY A 51 -13.81 1.52 -0.92
N ARG A 52 -14.19 2.19 -2.02
CA ARG A 52 -15.59 2.23 -2.49
C ARG A 52 -16.12 0.88 -2.98
N LEU A 53 -15.26 -0.11 -3.22
CA LEU A 53 -15.65 -1.49 -3.53
C LEU A 53 -15.91 -2.34 -2.28
N GLY A 54 -15.83 -1.76 -1.08
CA GLY A 54 -16.09 -2.44 0.19
C GLY A 54 -14.88 -3.14 0.82
N PHE A 55 -13.66 -2.86 0.34
CA PHE A 55 -12.41 -3.36 0.94
C PHE A 55 -11.80 -2.40 1.97
N ASP A 56 -12.55 -1.38 2.39
CA ASP A 56 -12.06 -0.46 3.40
C ASP A 56 -12.04 -1.13 4.80
N PRO A 57 -11.18 -0.63 5.71
CA PRO A 57 -11.06 -1.16 7.06
C PRO A 57 -12.36 -1.18 7.88
N TRP A 58 -13.34 -0.34 7.55
CA TRP A 58 -14.63 -0.31 8.24
C TRP A 58 -15.57 -1.39 7.69
N SER A 59 -15.59 -1.60 6.37
CA SER A 59 -16.30 -2.72 5.74
C SER A 59 -15.77 -4.09 6.14
N ILE A 60 -14.46 -4.22 6.43
CA ILE A 60 -13.87 -5.46 6.99
C ILE A 60 -14.42 -5.78 8.38
N MET A 61 -14.79 -4.75 9.13
CA MET A 61 -15.24 -4.82 10.52
C MET A 61 -16.73 -4.45 10.60
N GLN A 62 -17.56 -5.13 9.82
CA GLN A 62 -19.00 -4.89 9.83
C GLN A 62 -19.68 -5.79 10.89
N ASN A 63 -20.47 -5.17 11.78
CA ASN A 63 -21.26 -5.84 12.83
C ASN A 63 -20.45 -6.81 13.73
N GLU A 64 -19.26 -6.39 14.20
CA GLU A 64 -18.37 -7.20 15.06
C GLU A 64 -17.86 -8.51 14.46
N SER A 65 -18.24 -8.81 13.21
CA SER A 65 -17.77 -9.96 12.45
C SER A 65 -16.54 -9.56 11.62
N PHE A 66 -15.47 -10.34 11.74
CA PHE A 66 -14.26 -10.12 10.98
C PHE A 66 -14.32 -10.87 9.65
N ASN A 67 -14.41 -10.13 8.55
CA ASN A 67 -14.38 -10.73 7.22
C ASN A 67 -12.94 -10.93 6.75
N THR A 68 -12.42 -12.14 6.96
CA THR A 68 -11.07 -12.57 6.55
C THR A 68 -10.83 -12.37 5.06
N THR A 69 -11.81 -12.62 4.20
CA THR A 69 -11.66 -12.48 2.75
C THR A 69 -11.41 -11.02 2.35
N LEU A 70 -12.19 -10.08 2.90
CA LEU A 70 -12.00 -8.65 2.64
C LEU A 70 -10.66 -8.15 3.18
N PHE A 71 -10.20 -8.67 4.31
CA PHE A 71 -8.89 -8.35 4.87
C PHE A 71 -7.75 -8.83 3.97
N VAL A 72 -7.82 -10.06 3.46
CA VAL A 72 -6.81 -10.60 2.53
C VAL A 72 -6.73 -9.75 1.26
N VAL A 73 -7.88 -9.37 0.69
CA VAL A 73 -7.91 -8.47 -0.47
C VAL A 73 -7.29 -7.11 -0.14
N ASN A 74 -7.61 -6.52 1.01
CA ASN A 74 -7.03 -5.25 1.45
C ASN A 74 -5.49 -5.32 1.55
N CYS A 75 -4.95 -6.42 2.09
CA CYS A 75 -3.51 -6.67 2.14
C CYS A 75 -2.90 -6.76 0.73
N PHE A 76 -3.53 -7.48 -0.20
CA PHE A 76 -3.05 -7.54 -1.59
C PHE A 76 -3.08 -6.17 -2.28
N VAL A 77 -4.14 -5.39 -2.09
CA VAL A 77 -4.24 -4.02 -2.62
C VAL A 77 -3.14 -3.13 -2.04
N SER A 78 -2.82 -3.28 -0.75
CA SER A 78 -1.73 -2.55 -0.11
C SER A 78 -0.35 -2.92 -0.68
N ILE A 79 -0.07 -4.21 -0.85
CA ILE A 79 1.16 -4.70 -1.50
C ILE A 79 1.29 -4.09 -2.89
N LEU A 80 0.22 -4.18 -3.69
CA LEU A 80 0.20 -3.59 -5.03
C LEU A 80 0.38 -2.08 -4.97
N GLY A 81 -0.20 -1.40 -3.99
CA GLY A 81 -0.07 0.06 -3.80
C GLY A 81 1.36 0.48 -3.49
N GLY A 82 2.04 -0.24 -2.60
CA GLY A 82 3.44 0.00 -2.30
C GLY A 82 4.36 -0.24 -3.51
N VAL A 83 4.17 -1.34 -4.25
CA VAL A 83 4.98 -1.67 -5.43
C VAL A 83 4.71 -0.73 -6.60
N LEU A 84 3.45 -0.55 -6.98
CA LEU A 84 3.06 0.32 -8.09
C LEU A 84 3.39 1.78 -7.79
N GLY A 85 3.20 2.22 -6.54
CA GLY A 85 3.60 3.55 -6.10
C GLY A 85 5.07 3.82 -6.40
N LEU A 86 5.94 2.84 -6.13
CA LEU A 86 7.38 2.95 -6.33
C LEU A 86 7.76 2.98 -7.81
N VAL A 87 7.10 2.16 -8.64
CA VAL A 87 7.27 2.19 -10.10
C VAL A 87 6.82 3.53 -10.68
N VAL A 88 5.61 3.99 -10.34
CA VAL A 88 5.04 5.24 -10.84
C VAL A 88 5.88 6.44 -10.40
N ALA A 89 6.28 6.50 -9.13
CA ALA A 89 7.14 7.56 -8.62
C ALA A 89 8.46 7.64 -9.40
N LYS A 90 9.08 6.50 -9.74
CA LYS A 90 10.30 6.49 -10.56
C LYS A 90 10.07 6.94 -11.99
N LEU A 91 8.95 6.55 -12.60
CA LEU A 91 8.58 6.99 -13.95
C LEU A 91 8.39 8.50 -14.00
N ILE A 92 7.68 9.08 -13.02
CA ILE A 92 7.50 10.53 -12.90
C ILE A 92 8.84 11.22 -12.70
N TYR A 93 9.66 10.74 -11.77
CA TYR A 93 11.00 11.30 -11.52
C TYR A 93 11.85 11.34 -12.80
N LYS A 94 11.88 10.24 -13.57
CA LYS A 94 12.64 10.19 -14.83
C LYS A 94 12.09 11.15 -15.89
N LYS A 95 10.77 11.38 -15.92
CA LYS A 95 10.13 12.27 -16.88
C LYS A 95 10.35 13.74 -16.54
N LEU A 96 10.41 14.09 -15.24
CA LEU A 96 10.64 15.46 -14.77
C LEU A 96 12.11 15.87 -14.81
N ASN A 97 13.02 14.91 -14.64
CA ASN A 97 14.48 15.16 -14.66
C ASN A 97 15.08 15.05 -16.07
N LYS A 98 14.23 15.17 -17.10
CA LYS A 98 14.58 15.16 -18.52
C LYS A 98 14.01 16.42 -19.16
#